data_AF-A0A952VY32-F1
#
_entry.id   AF-A0A952VY32-F1
#
_cell.length_a   1.000
_cell.length_b   1.000
_cell.length_c   1.000
_cell.angle_alpha   90.00
_cell.angle_beta   90.00
_cell.angle_gamma   90.00
#
_symmetry.space_group_name_H-M   'P 1'
#
loop_
_entity.id
_entity.type
_entity.pdbx_description
1 polymer ?
#
loop_
_entity_poly.entity_id
_entity_poly.type
_entity_poly.pdbx_seq_one_letter_code
_entity_poly.pdbx_strand_id
1 'polypeptide(L)' 'MATVNFSVPSDVKDAFDKAFRRQNKSAVLTDLMRQAVEERRRRQRRAKVVEQLLALRKRTRRVTDKAIRAARRRGRP' A
#
# COMPACT_ATOMS: atom_id res chain seq x y z
N MET A 1 -17.56 -7.21 -21.10
CA MET A 1 -16.29 -6.46 -20.92
C MET A 1 -16.63 -4.99 -21.08
N ALA A 2 -16.16 -4.11 -20.21
CA ALA A 2 -16.41 -2.67 -20.32
C ALA A 2 -15.29 -2.02 -21.15
N THR A 3 -15.64 -1.13 -22.07
CA THR A 3 -14.66 -0.35 -22.84
C THR A 3 -14.39 0.95 -22.09
N VAL A 4 -13.11 1.29 -21.93
CA VAL A 4 -12.68 2.54 -21.30
C VAL A 4 -11.73 3.24 -22.25
N ASN A 5 -12.00 4.52 -22.51
CA ASN A 5 -11.19 5.35 -23.39
C ASN A 5 -10.30 6.27 -22.55
N PHE A 6 -9.00 6.25 -22.81
CA PHE A 6 -8.01 7.11 -22.15
C PHE A 6 -7.19 7.86 -23.19
N SER A 7 -6.95 9.14 -22.96
CA SER A 7 -5.96 9.90 -23.71
C SER A 7 -4.62 9.74 -23.05
N VAL A 8 -3.63 9.24 -23.80
CA VAL A 8 -2.24 9.12 -23.36
C VAL A 8 -1.34 9.86 -24.35
N PRO A 9 -0.23 10.47 -23.89
CA PRO A 9 0.78 11.02 -24.78
C PRO A 9 1.28 9.98 -25.79
N SER A 10 1.60 10.43 -27.01
CA SER A 10 2.00 9.55 -28.12
C SER A 10 3.29 8.79 -27.81
N ASP A 11 4.26 9.45 -27.19
CA ASP A 11 5.52 8.84 -26.73
C ASP A 11 5.29 7.69 -25.75
N VAL A 12 4.35 7.86 -24.81
CA VAL A 12 3.98 6.83 -23.84
C VAL A 12 3.32 5.64 -24.53
N LYS A 13 2.39 5.90 -25.47
CA LYS A 13 1.72 4.85 -26.23
C LYS A 13 2.74 4.03 -27.04
N ASP A 14 3.67 4.69 -27.72
CA ASP A 14 4.64 4.02 -28.58
C ASP A 14 5.65 3.22 -27.77
N ALA A 15 6.10 3.74 -26.62
CA ALA A 15 6.94 3.01 -25.69
C ALA A 15 6.24 1.75 -25.15
N PHE A 16 4.96 1.87 -24.75
CA PHE A 16 4.16 0.76 -24.27
C PHE A 16 3.95 -0.30 -25.36
N ASP A 17 3.58 0.14 -26.56
CA ASP A 17 3.37 -0.74 -27.70
C ASP A 17 4.63 -1.50 -28.09
N LYS A 18 5.80 -0.84 -28.05
CA LYS A 18 7.10 -1.48 -28.29
C LYS A 18 7.46 -2.50 -27.22
N ALA A 19 7.27 -2.16 -25.94
CA ALA A 19 7.61 -3.02 -24.81
C ALA A 19 6.74 -4.28 -24.76
N PHE A 20 5.45 -4.16 -25.06
CA PHE A 20 4.46 -5.24 -24.94
C PHE A 20 3.98 -5.77 -26.29
N ARG A 21 4.75 -5.59 -27.37
CA ARG A 21 4.35 -5.90 -28.76
C ARG A 21 3.82 -7.32 -29.02
N ARG A 22 4.20 -8.31 -28.19
CA ARG A 22 3.79 -9.72 -28.31
C ARG A 22 2.79 -10.17 -27.24
N GLN A 23 2.22 -9.21 -26.50
CA GLN A 23 1.30 -9.48 -25.39
C GLN A 23 -0.06 -8.85 -25.67
N ASN A 24 -1.10 -9.38 -25.01
CA ASN A 24 -2.40 -8.74 -24.99
C ASN A 24 -2.32 -7.47 -24.14
N LYS A 25 -2.26 -6.32 -24.80
CA LYS A 25 -2.15 -4.99 -24.17
C LYS A 25 -3.28 -4.72 -23.17
N SER A 26 -4.49 -5.16 -23.48
CA SER A 26 -5.64 -5.00 -22.58
C SER A 26 -5.51 -5.84 -21.32
N ALA A 27 -4.91 -7.03 -21.40
CA ALA A 27 -4.60 -7.84 -20.22
C ALA A 27 -3.56 -7.14 -19.34
N VAL A 28 -2.46 -6.65 -19.94
CA VAL A 28 -1.42 -5.89 -19.22
C VAL A 28 -2.02 -4.67 -18.52
N LEU A 29 -2.85 -3.89 -19.21
CA LEU A 29 -3.49 -2.71 -18.64
C LEU A 29 -4.46 -3.09 -17.51
N THR A 30 -5.22 -4.18 -17.68
CA THR A 30 -6.15 -4.67 -16.64
C THR A 30 -5.41 -5.03 -15.36
N ASP A 31 -4.26 -5.70 -15.48
CA ASP A 31 -3.46 -6.08 -14.32
C ASP A 31 -2.82 -4.87 -13.64
N LEU A 32 -2.34 -3.89 -14.41
CA LEU A 32 -1.85 -2.61 -13.86
C LEU A 32 -2.96 -1.86 -13.11
N MET A 33 -4.18 -1.82 -13.65
CA MET A 33 -5.33 -1.21 -12.98
C MET A 33 -5.67 -1.93 -11.68
N ARG A 34 -5.67 -3.27 -11.67
CA ARG A 34 -5.90 -4.07 -10.45
C ARG A 34 -4.83 -3.80 -9.39
N GLN A 35 -3.56 -3.76 -9.79
CA GLN A 35 -2.45 -3.45 -8.90
C GLN A 35 -2.59 -2.05 -8.28
N ALA A 36 -2.92 -1.04 -9.09
CA ALA A 36 -3.13 0.33 -8.62
C ALA A 36 -4.28 0.43 -7.61
N VAL A 37 -5.41 -0.26 -7.86
CA VAL A 37 -6.55 -0.32 -6.94
C VAL A 37 -6.15 -0.99 -5.61
N GLU A 38 -5.46 -2.12 -5.66
CA GLU A 38 -5.02 -2.81 -4.45
C GLU A 38 -3.99 -2.02 -3.65
N GLU A 39 -3.08 -1.32 -4.33
CA GLU A 39 -2.15 -0.42 -3.65
C GLU A 39 -2.88 0.71 -2.93
N ARG A 40 -3.86 1.36 -3.60
CA ARG A 40 -4.67 2.40 -2.98
C ARG A 40 -5.42 1.89 -1.75
N ARG A 41 -6.03 0.71 -1.85
CA ARG A 41 -6.71 0.04 -0.73
C ARG A 41 -5.74 -0.28 0.41
N ARG A 42 -4.55 -0.80 0.11
CA ARG A 42 -3.51 -1.07 1.13
C ARG A 42 -3.11 0.21 1.86
N ARG A 43 -2.88 1.31 1.13
CA ARG A 43 -2.55 2.61 1.74
C ARG A 43 -3.66 3.11 2.66
N GLN A 44 -4.92 3.02 2.23
CA GLN A 44 -6.07 3.40 3.06
C GLN A 44 -6.20 2.53 4.31
N ARG A 45 -6.07 1.20 4.18
CA ARG A 45 -6.09 0.28 5.33
C ARG A 45 -4.99 0.62 6.34
N ARG A 46 -3.77 0.87 5.86
CA ARG A 46 -2.64 1.28 6.72
C ARG A 46 -2.92 2.59 7.45
N ALA A 47 -3.41 3.62 6.74
CA ALA A 47 -3.75 4.90 7.35
C ALA A 47 -4.80 4.73 8.47
N LYS A 48 -5.86 3.96 8.21
CA LYS A 48 -6.91 3.68 9.20
C LYS A 48 -6.37 2.99 10.45
N VAL A 49 -5.51 1.98 10.28
CA VAL A 49 -4.90 1.27 11.42
C VAL A 49 -3.99 2.19 12.23
N VAL A 50 -3.18 3.03 11.58
CA VAL A 50 -2.32 4.00 12.26
C VAL A 50 -3.17 4.97 13.08
N GLU A 51 -4.25 5.49 12.51
CA GLU A 51 -5.18 6.38 13.21
C GLU A 51 -5.79 5.70 14.45
N GLN A 52 -6.25 4.46 14.32
CA GLN A 52 -6.79 3.67 15.43
C GLN A 52 -5.76 3.44 16.53
N LEU A 53 -4.52 3.10 16.18
CA LEU A 53 -3.43 2.90 17.14
C LEU A 53 -3.09 4.21 17.88
N LEU A 54 -3.05 5.34 17.16
CA LEU A 54 -2.80 6.64 17.77
C LEU A 54 -3.95 7.05 18.71
N ALA A 55 -5.20 6.78 18.34
CA ALA A 55 -6.36 7.02 19.18
C ALA A 55 -6.32 6.17 20.45
N LEU A 56 -5.98 4.88 20.34
CA LEU A 56 -5.81 3.98 21.47
C LEU A 56 -4.68 4.47 22.38
N ARG A 57 -3.53 4.85 21.80
CA ARG A 57 -2.36 5.34 22.55
C ARG A 57 -2.66 6.60 23.38
N LYS A 58 -3.60 7.45 22.94
CA LYS A 58 -4.05 8.61 23.73
C LYS A 58 -4.81 8.19 24.99
N ARG A 59 -5.51 7.04 24.97
CA ARG A 59 -6.33 6.53 26.07
C ARG A 59 -5.55 5.58 26.99
N THR A 60 -4.50 4.94 26.50
CA THR A 60 -3.70 3.98 27.29
C THR A 60 -2.71 4.70 28.21
N ARG A 61 -2.61 4.25 29.46
CA ARG A 61 -1.59 4.74 30.39
C ARG A 61 -0.20 4.40 29.88
N ARG A 62 0.68 5.40 29.79
CA ARG A 62 2.07 5.21 29.35
C ARG A 62 2.82 4.35 30.37
N VAL A 63 3.51 3.33 29.87
CA VAL A 63 4.46 2.55 30.67
C VAL A 63 5.75 3.36 30.78
N THR A 64 6.31 3.45 31.98
CA THR A 64 7.54 4.21 32.22
C THR A 64 8.77 3.42 31.80
N ASP A 65 9.85 4.11 31.44
CA ASP A 65 11.11 3.48 31.07
C ASP A 65 11.72 2.65 32.21
N LYS A 66 11.45 3.02 33.47
CA LYS A 66 11.85 2.23 34.64
C LYS A 66 11.15 0.87 34.66
N ALA A 67 9.84 0.84 34.42
CA ALA A 67 9.06 -0.40 34.36
C ALA A 67 9.51 -1.29 33.18
N ILE A 68 9.78 -0.69 32.02
CA ILE A 68 10.30 -1.41 30.84
C ILE A 68 11.67 -2.04 31.14
N ARG A 69 12.60 -1.27 31.74
CA ARG A 69 13.93 -1.78 32.11
C ARG A 69 13.88 -2.90 33.14
N ALA A 70 13.01 -2.77 34.15
CA ALA A 70 12.82 -3.81 35.15
C ALA A 70 12.29 -5.12 34.53
N ALA A 71 11.27 -5.04 33.66
CA ALA A 71 10.72 -6.20 32.97
C ALA A 71 11.77 -6.91 32.08
N ARG A 72 12.58 -6.15 31.33
CA ARG A 72 13.64 -6.71 30.48
C ARG A 72 14.74 -7.44 31.25
N ARG A 73 15.12 -6.95 32.43
CA ARG A 73 16.12 -7.62 33.28
C ARG A 73 15.57 -8.88 33.92
N ARG A 74 14.27 -8.89 34.28
CA ARG A 74 13.63 -10.05 34.90
C ARG A 74 13.43 -11.24 33.96
N GLY A 75 13.32 -10.99 32.66
CA GLY A 75 13.10 -12.02 31.63
C GLY A 75 14.33 -12.43 30.83
N ARG A 76 15.53 -11.98 31.23
CA ARG A 76 16.79 -12.38 30.59
C ARG A 76 17.59 -13.22 31.60
N PRO A 77 17.89 -14.50 31.30
CA PRO A 77 18.83 -15.26 32.11
C PRO A 77 20.20 -14.58 32.16
#